data_AF-A0A6J1ULS2-F1
#
_entry.id   AF-A0A6J1ULS2-F1
#
_cell.length_a   1.000
_cell.length_b   1.000
_cell.length_c   1.000
_cell.angle_alpha   90.00
_cell.angle_beta   90.00
_cell.angle_gamma   90.00
#
_symmetry.space_group_name_H-M   'P 1'
#
loop_
_entity.id
_entity.type
_entity.pdbx_description
1 polymer ?
#
loop_
_entity_poly.entity_id
_entity_poly.type
_entity_poly.pdbx_seq_one_letter_code
_entity_poly.pdbx_strand_id
1 'polypeptide(L)'
;MEPVSLWTSQTVLAWIRGLDPALQSYPVETWELTGKRLLRLSYRDLENLGVSCIGHQELLLEAVEQLCVLNYELTTSNLRTLTEKLQGILRTIEVCILSRRKVSNYHRAATEKSSLDLLASVVELISAAKGLFLWLNRYLFA
;
A
#
# COMPACT_ATOMS: atom_id res chain seq x y z
N MET A 1 14.30 -4.62 4.23
CA MET A 1 13.20 -5.58 4.53
C MET A 1 13.32 -6.77 3.59
N GLU A 2 13.32 -7.97 4.15
CA GLU A 2 13.31 -9.22 3.39
C GLU A 2 11.91 -9.48 2.78
N PRO A 3 11.80 -10.01 1.55
CA PRO A 3 10.51 -10.37 0.96
C PRO A 3 9.70 -11.29 1.88
N VAL A 4 8.39 -11.07 1.96
CA VAL A 4 7.49 -11.87 2.82
C VAL A 4 7.54 -13.35 2.44
N SER A 5 7.79 -13.68 1.17
CA SER A 5 7.92 -15.06 0.70
C SER A 5 9.11 -15.82 1.29
N LEU A 6 10.06 -15.14 1.95
CA LEU A 6 11.20 -15.76 2.62
C LEU A 6 11.04 -15.79 4.15
N TRP A 7 9.96 -15.21 4.69
CA TRP A 7 9.73 -15.19 6.12
C TRP A 7 9.64 -16.61 6.70
N THR A 8 10.41 -16.82 7.77
CA THR A 8 10.35 -18.02 8.60
C THR A 8 9.05 -18.07 9.39
N SER A 9 8.70 -19.25 9.91
CA SER A 9 7.54 -19.39 10.79
C SER A 9 7.64 -18.52 12.05
N GLN A 10 8.85 -18.28 12.56
CA GLN A 10 9.10 -17.37 13.68
C GLN A 10 8.76 -15.92 13.32
N THR A 11 9.15 -15.48 12.12
CA THR A 11 8.86 -14.12 11.62
C THR A 11 7.36 -13.93 11.41
N VAL A 12 6.67 -14.92 10.83
CA VAL A 12 5.21 -14.89 10.67
C VAL A 12 4.49 -14.84 12.01
N LEU A 13 4.93 -15.65 12.98
CA LEU A 13 4.39 -15.63 14.34
C LEU A 13 4.53 -14.24 14.97
N ALA A 14 5.72 -13.64 14.91
CA ALA A 14 5.96 -12.30 15.44
C ALA A 14 5.07 -11.24 14.78
N TRP A 15 4.84 -11.36 13.47
CA TRP A 15 3.92 -10.49 12.74
C TRP A 15 2.47 -10.66 13.20
N ILE A 16 1.95 -11.89 13.33
CA ILE A 16 0.58 -12.15 13.81
C ILE A 16 0.40 -11.64 15.26
N ARG A 17 1.43 -11.74 16.09
CA ARG A 17 1.43 -11.21 17.46
C ARG A 17 1.29 -9.68 17.54
N GLY A 18 1.59 -8.97 16.44
CA GLY A 18 1.37 -7.54 16.30
C GLY A 18 -0.01 -7.14 15.77
N LEU A 19 -0.87 -8.10 15.43
CA LEU A 19 -2.23 -7.84 14.95
C LEU A 19 -3.22 -7.69 16.11
N ASP A 20 -4.51 -7.60 15.77
CA ASP A 20 -5.61 -7.40 16.71
C ASP A 20 -5.55 -8.37 17.92
N PRO A 21 -5.79 -7.90 19.16
CA PRO A 21 -5.82 -8.73 20.36
C PRO A 21 -6.74 -9.95 20.27
N ALA A 22 -7.83 -9.89 19.50
CA ALA A 22 -8.75 -11.00 19.30
C ALA A 22 -8.07 -12.24 18.70
N LEU A 23 -7.05 -12.03 17.86
CA LEU A 23 -6.29 -13.10 17.20
C LEU A 23 -5.30 -13.80 18.15
N GLN A 24 -5.00 -13.21 19.30
CA GLN A 24 -3.98 -13.72 20.22
C GLN A 24 -4.45 -14.93 21.04
N SER A 25 -5.74 -15.25 20.97
CA SER A 25 -6.36 -16.42 21.59
C SER A 25 -6.08 -17.73 20.85
N TYR A 26 -5.63 -17.66 19.60
CA TYR A 26 -5.30 -18.84 18.80
C TYR A 26 -3.88 -19.36 19.08
N PRO A 27 -3.64 -20.68 18.97
CA PRO A 27 -2.32 -21.28 19.11
C PRO A 27 -1.48 -21.08 17.83
N VAL A 28 -1.19 -19.83 17.47
CA VAL A 28 -0.51 -19.45 16.22
C VAL A 28 0.85 -20.15 16.06
N GLU A 29 1.53 -20.41 17.17
CA GLU A 29 2.81 -21.14 17.21
C GLU A 29 2.71 -22.53 16.57
N THR A 30 1.57 -23.20 16.70
CA THR A 30 1.37 -24.56 16.19
C THR A 30 0.99 -24.59 14.71
N TRP A 31 0.70 -23.44 14.11
CA TRP A 31 0.31 -23.38 12.70
C TRP A 31 1.49 -23.57 11.74
N GLU A 32 2.73 -23.36 12.23
CA GLU A 32 3.99 -23.47 11.47
C GLU A 32 3.92 -22.77 10.09
N LEU A 33 3.24 -21.62 10.04
CA LEU A 33 3.02 -20.89 8.80
C LEU A 33 4.29 -20.19 8.33
N THR A 34 4.79 -20.60 7.16
CA THR A 34 5.82 -19.84 6.45
C THR A 34 5.22 -18.65 5.73
N GLY A 35 6.04 -17.65 5.38
CA GLY A 35 5.57 -16.48 4.65
C GLY A 35 4.93 -16.80 3.29
N LYS A 36 5.37 -17.87 2.60
CA LYS A 36 4.70 -18.35 1.37
C LYS A 36 3.28 -18.84 1.61
N ARG A 37 3.05 -19.53 2.74
CA ARG A 37 1.71 -19.99 3.12
C ARG A 37 0.87 -18.82 3.60
N LEU A 38 1.47 -17.88 4.32
CA LEU A 38 0.81 -16.65 4.76
C LEU A 38 0.21 -15.86 3.59
N LEU A 39 0.99 -15.63 2.53
CA LEU A 39 0.53 -14.88 1.35
C LEU A 39 -0.56 -15.60 0.53
N ARG A 40 -0.87 -16.86 0.85
CA ARG A 40 -1.85 -17.69 0.13
C ARG A 40 -2.98 -18.17 1.01
N LEU A 41 -3.08 -17.62 2.22
CA LEU A 41 -4.07 -18.01 3.21
C LEU A 41 -5.48 -17.78 2.65
N SER A 42 -6.32 -18.81 2.76
CA SER A 42 -7.74 -18.73 2.43
C SER A 42 -8.61 -18.94 3.67
N TYR A 43 -9.90 -18.59 3.58
CA TYR A 43 -10.86 -18.88 4.64
C TYR A 43 -10.89 -20.37 5.01
N ARG A 44 -10.71 -21.28 4.05
CA ARG A 44 -10.66 -22.74 4.29
C ARG A 44 -9.42 -23.14 5.07
N ASP A 45 -8.27 -22.53 4.76
CA ASP A 45 -7.05 -22.76 5.53
C ASP A 45 -7.24 -22.30 6.98
N LEU A 46 -7.93 -21.17 7.18
CA LEU A 46 -8.22 -20.66 8.52
C LEU A 46 -9.16 -21.56 9.32
N GLU A 47 -10.21 -22.07 8.70
CA GLU A 47 -11.07 -23.08 9.32
C GLU A 47 -10.28 -24.31 9.75
N ASN A 48 -9.38 -24.81 8.90
CA ASN A 48 -8.52 -25.96 9.22
C ASN A 48 -7.51 -25.66 10.34
N LEU A 49 -7.11 -24.39 10.51
CA LEU A 49 -6.27 -23.91 11.60
C LEU A 49 -7.05 -23.61 12.89
N GLY A 50 -8.37 -23.83 12.89
CA GLY A 50 -9.26 -23.63 14.04
C GLY A 50 -9.86 -22.23 14.17
N VAL A 51 -9.63 -21.35 13.19
CA VAL A 51 -10.21 -20.01 13.13
C VAL A 51 -11.55 -20.08 12.40
N SER A 52 -12.63 -20.41 13.12
CA SER A 52 -13.99 -20.52 12.56
C SER A 52 -14.84 -19.25 12.68
N CYS A 53 -14.46 -18.32 13.56
CA CYS A 53 -15.15 -17.05 13.70
C CYS A 53 -14.90 -16.18 12.47
N ILE A 54 -15.94 -15.87 11.70
CA ILE A 54 -15.84 -15.07 10.47
C ILE A 54 -15.14 -13.73 10.74
N GLY A 55 -15.49 -13.04 11.83
CA GLY A 55 -14.84 -11.77 12.18
C GLY A 55 -13.33 -11.90 12.38
N HIS A 56 -12.86 -13.01 12.96
CA HIS A 56 -11.42 -13.26 13.12
C HIS A 56 -10.74 -13.65 11.81
N GLN A 57 -11.46 -14.38 10.95
CA GLN A 57 -10.97 -14.68 9.59
C GLN A 57 -10.76 -13.40 8.79
N GLU A 58 -11.73 -12.49 8.80
CA GLU A 58 -11.66 -11.20 8.11
C GLU A 58 -10.49 -10.35 8.64
N LEU A 59 -10.32 -10.24 9.96
CA LEU A 59 -9.20 -9.49 10.54
C LEU A 59 -7.84 -9.99 10.05
N LEU A 60 -7.64 -11.32 10.00
CA LEU A 60 -6.38 -11.87 9.53
C LEU A 60 -6.21 -11.72 8.01
N LEU A 61 -7.26 -12.00 7.23
CA LEU A 61 -7.21 -11.92 5.78
C LEU A 61 -7.02 -10.49 5.28
N GLU A 62 -7.65 -9.50 5.92
CA GLU A 62 -7.43 -8.07 5.63
C GLU A 62 -5.97 -7.68 5.93
N ALA A 63 -5.42 -8.11 7.07
CA ALA A 63 -4.01 -7.87 7.39
C ALA A 63 -3.06 -8.53 6.37
N VAL A 64 -3.39 -9.74 5.89
CA VAL A 64 -2.64 -10.43 4.84
C VAL A 64 -2.76 -9.71 3.49
N GLU A 65 -3.93 -9.17 3.14
CA GLU A 65 -4.13 -8.37 1.93
C GLU A 65 -3.26 -7.11 1.96
N GLN A 66 -3.26 -6.38 3.07
CA GLN A 66 -2.41 -5.21 3.25
C GLN A 66 -0.92 -5.59 3.16
N LEU A 67 -0.52 -6.72 3.76
CA LEU A 67 0.85 -7.22 3.65
C LEU A 67 1.22 -7.59 2.21
N CYS A 68 0.29 -8.15 1.43
CA CYS A 68 0.48 -8.44 0.00
C CYS A 68 0.70 -7.16 -0.80
N VAL A 69 -0.11 -6.12 -0.58
CA VAL A 69 0.05 -4.80 -1.22
C VAL A 69 1.44 -4.23 -0.90
N LEU A 70 1.84 -4.25 0.37
CA LEU A 70 3.16 -3.78 0.80
C LEU A 70 4.31 -4.56 0.14
N ASN A 71 4.21 -5.89 0.09
CA ASN A 71 5.22 -6.75 -0.53
C ASN A 71 5.31 -6.56 -2.05
N TYR A 72 4.19 -6.31 -2.72
CA TYR A 72 4.16 -5.97 -4.14
C TYR A 72 4.81 -4.61 -4.42
N GLU A 73 4.48 -3.59 -3.63
CA GLU A 73 5.10 -2.27 -3.75
C GLU A 73 6.61 -2.33 -3.52
N LEU A 74 7.08 -3.15 -2.55
CA LEU A 74 8.51 -3.36 -2.29
C LEU A 74 9.25 -3.97 -3.48
N THR A 75 8.61 -4.87 -4.22
CA THR A 75 9.24 -5.57 -5.35
C THR A 75 9.19 -4.76 -6.65
N THR A 76 8.24 -3.84 -6.78
CA THR A 76 7.99 -3.10 -8.03
C THR A 76 8.43 -1.63 -8.01
N SER A 77 8.67 -1.06 -6.82
CA SER A 77 9.06 0.34 -6.69
C SER A 77 10.39 0.50 -5.95
N ASN A 78 11.20 1.47 -6.40
CA ASN A 78 12.43 1.86 -5.73
C ASN A 78 12.48 3.38 -5.64
N LEU A 79 13.43 3.90 -4.87
CA LEU A 79 13.56 5.34 -4.63
C LEU A 79 13.64 6.15 -5.94
N ARG A 80 14.35 5.61 -6.95
CA ARG A 80 14.47 6.26 -8.26
C ARG A 80 13.11 6.35 -8.94
N THR A 81 12.39 5.24 -9.11
CA THR A 81 11.10 5.23 -9.82
C THR A 81 10.04 6.08 -9.12
N LEU A 82 10.04 6.09 -7.78
CA LEU A 82 9.14 6.94 -6.99
C LEU A 82 9.46 8.43 -7.15
N THR A 83 10.74 8.80 -7.14
CA THR A 83 11.19 10.19 -7.31
C THR A 83 10.93 10.68 -8.73
N GLU A 84 11.20 9.86 -9.74
CA GLU A 84 10.91 10.15 -11.15
C GLU A 84 9.41 10.39 -11.37
N LYS A 85 8.55 9.55 -10.79
CA LYS A 85 7.08 9.74 -10.84
C LYS A 85 6.67 11.08 -10.24
N LEU A 86 7.20 11.42 -9.05
CA LEU A 86 6.90 12.68 -8.38
C LEU A 86 7.35 13.89 -9.20
N GLN A 87 8.55 13.83 -9.79
CA GLN A 87 9.05 14.86 -10.70
C GLN A 87 8.17 15.01 -11.95
N GLY A 88 7.74 13.90 -12.55
CA GLY A 88 6.84 13.91 -13.70
C GLY A 88 5.52 14.64 -13.41
N ILE A 89 4.90 14.33 -12.26
CA ILE A 89 3.64 15.00 -11.84
C ILE A 89 3.87 16.49 -11.60
N LEU A 90 4.99 16.87 -10.97
CA LEU A 90 5.33 18.29 -10.75
C LEU A 90 5.44 19.05 -12.09
N ARG A 91 6.07 18.45 -13.11
CA ARG A 91 6.15 19.03 -14.46
C ARG A 91 4.77 19.20 -15.09
N THR A 92 3.89 18.21 -14.95
CA THR A 92 2.50 18.32 -15.44
C THR A 92 1.77 19.50 -14.79
N ILE A 93 1.90 19.65 -13.46
CA ILE A 93 1.31 20.79 -12.73
C ILE A 93 1.87 22.12 -13.21
N GLU A 94 3.19 22.22 -13.40
CA GLU A 94 3.84 23.43 -13.96
C GLU A 94 3.23 23.81 -15.31
N VAL A 95 3.07 22.83 -16.22
CA VAL A 95 2.46 23.04 -17.54
C VAL A 95 0.99 23.46 -17.43
N CYS A 96 0.20 22.84 -16.56
CA CYS A 96 -1.19 23.21 -16.32
C CYS A 96 -1.31 24.68 -15.85
N ILE A 97 -0.50 25.08 -14.87
CA ILE A 97 -0.50 26.46 -14.32
C ILE A 97 -0.08 27.47 -15.41
N LEU A 98 1.00 27.19 -16.13
CA LEU A 98 1.51 28.08 -17.18
C LEU A 98 0.53 28.22 -18.34
N SER A 99 -0.11 27.13 -18.74
CA SER A 99 -1.13 27.13 -19.80
C SER A 99 -2.34 27.97 -19.39
N ARG A 100 -2.75 27.89 -18.11
CA ARG A 100 -3.85 28.70 -17.57
C ARG A 100 -3.56 30.20 -17.58
N ARG A 101 -2.30 30.59 -17.31
CA ARG A 101 -1.88 32.01 -17.36
C ARG A 101 -1.87 32.60 -18.77
N LYS A 102 -1.74 31.77 -19.82
CA LYS A 102 -1.72 32.22 -21.22
C LYS A 102 -3.10 32.34 -21.85
N VAL A 103 -4.13 31.70 -21.29
CA VAL A 103 -5.51 31.75 -21.83
C VAL A 103 -6.21 33.01 -21.32
N SER A 104 -6.30 34.01 -22.19
CA SER A 104 -7.09 35.23 -21.99
C SER A 104 -8.61 34.95 -22.03
N ASN A 105 -9.37 35.75 -21.29
CA ASN A 105 -10.78 35.61 -20.91
C ASN A 105 -11.79 35.47 -22.07
N TYR A 106 -11.96 34.29 -22.69
CA TYR A 106 -13.10 34.08 -23.61
C TYR A 106 -13.75 32.69 -23.59
N HIS A 107 -13.33 31.73 -22.75
CA HIS A 107 -13.96 30.39 -22.78
C HIS A 107 -14.09 29.71 -21.39
N ARG A 108 -15.21 29.96 -20.71
CA ARG A 108 -15.54 29.43 -19.37
C ARG A 108 -15.42 27.89 -19.27
N ALA A 109 -15.86 27.16 -20.30
CA ALA A 109 -15.79 25.69 -20.33
C ALA A 109 -14.35 25.14 -20.38
N ALA A 110 -13.43 25.80 -21.09
CA ALA A 110 -12.01 25.41 -21.10
C ALA A 110 -11.32 25.75 -19.77
N THR A 111 -11.73 26.83 -19.11
CA THR A 111 -11.24 27.22 -17.78
C THR A 111 -11.67 26.22 -16.70
N GLU A 112 -12.88 25.68 -16.77
CA GLU A 112 -13.39 24.66 -15.83
C GLU A 112 -12.72 23.29 -16.01
N LYS A 113 -12.53 22.83 -17.25
CA LYS A 113 -11.81 21.57 -17.52
C LYS A 113 -10.35 21.62 -17.03
N SER A 114 -9.64 22.72 -17.31
CA SER A 114 -8.26 22.92 -16.84
C SER A 114 -8.13 22.97 -15.31
N SER A 115 -9.17 23.40 -14.57
CA SER A 115 -9.17 23.32 -13.10
C SER A 115 -9.36 21.90 -12.58
N LEU A 116 -10.18 21.08 -13.25
CA LEU A 116 -10.34 19.67 -12.89
C LEU A 116 -9.05 18.88 -13.14
N ASP A 117 -8.37 19.13 -14.27
CA ASP A 117 -7.09 18.48 -14.60
C ASP A 117 -5.98 18.86 -13.60
N LEU A 118 -5.97 20.12 -13.15
CA LEU A 118 -5.05 20.58 -12.10
C LEU A 118 -5.36 19.92 -10.75
N LEU A 119 -6.63 19.82 -10.36
CA LEU A 119 -7.03 19.16 -9.13
C LEU A 119 -6.66 17.67 -9.14
N ALA A 120 -6.90 16.98 -10.27
CA ALA A 120 -6.49 15.60 -10.46
C ALA A 120 -4.96 15.44 -10.30
N SER A 121 -4.20 16.33 -10.94
CA SER A 121 -2.73 16.34 -10.85
C SER A 121 -2.23 16.56 -9.41
N VAL A 122 -2.92 17.40 -8.62
CA VAL A 122 -2.60 17.61 -7.20
C VAL A 122 -2.91 16.36 -6.37
N VAL A 123 -4.02 15.68 -6.63
CA VAL A 123 -4.35 14.41 -5.97
C VAL A 123 -3.31 13.34 -6.30
N GLU A 124 -2.87 13.27 -7.56
CA GLU A 124 -1.77 12.38 -7.97
C GLU A 124 -0.46 12.72 -7.27
N LEU A 125 -0.14 14.02 -7.11
CA LEU A 125 1.07 14.47 -6.40
C LEU A 125 1.04 14.02 -4.95
N ILE A 126 -0.08 14.22 -4.25
CA ILE A 126 -0.25 13.77 -2.86
C ILE A 126 -0.09 12.26 -2.76
N SER A 127 -0.67 11.51 -3.71
CA SER A 127 -0.60 10.05 -3.74
C SER A 127 0.84 9.56 -3.98
N ALA A 128 1.57 10.19 -4.91
CA ALA A 128 2.98 9.88 -5.16
C ALA A 128 3.88 10.23 -3.97
N ALA A 129 3.64 11.38 -3.32
CA ALA A 129 4.38 11.80 -2.13
C ALA A 129 4.13 10.84 -0.95
N LYS A 130 2.88 10.40 -0.74
CA LYS A 130 2.55 9.36 0.25
C LYS A 130 3.30 8.06 -0.04
N GLY A 131 3.34 7.61 -1.29
CA GLY A 131 4.09 6.41 -1.69
C GLY A 131 5.59 6.54 -1.39
N LEU A 132 6.21 7.69 -1.72
CA LEU A 132 7.61 7.96 -1.39
C LEU A 132 7.86 8.02 0.12
N PHE A 133 6.99 8.67 0.88
CA PHE A 133 7.09 8.74 2.33
C PHE A 133 7.02 7.33 2.95
N LEU A 134 6.03 6.53 2.57
CA LEU A 134 5.91 5.15 3.05
C LEU A 134 7.15 4.33 2.70
N TRP A 135 7.72 4.50 1.50
CA TRP A 135 8.95 3.83 1.11
C TRP A 135 10.14 4.23 1.99
N LEU A 136 10.32 5.53 2.30
CA LEU A 136 11.38 6.01 3.18
C LEU A 136 11.19 5.59 4.64
N ASN A 137 9.95 5.65 5.13
CA ASN A 137 9.58 5.26 6.49
C ASN A 137 9.97 3.80 6.79
N ARG A 138 9.95 2.93 5.76
CA ARG A 138 10.36 1.53 5.86
C ARG A 138 11.85 1.33 6.15
N TYR A 139 12.71 2.31 5.88
CA TYR A 139 14.17 2.22 6.16
C TYR A 139 14.59 3.02 7.40
N LEU A 140 13.83 4.05 7.77
CA LEU A 140 14.13 4.89 8.92
C LEU A 140 13.79 4.24 10.27
N PHE A 141 12.90 3.23 10.27
CA PHE A 141 12.43 2.54 11.47
C PHE A 141 12.64 1.01 11.41
N ALA A 142 13.47 0.52 10.48
CA ALA A 142 13.85 -0.88 10.37
C ALA A 142 15.26 -1.14 10.91
#